data_AF-A0A2H3DU14-F1
#
_entry.id   AF-A0A2H3DU14-F1
#
_cell.length_a   1.000
_cell.length_b   1.000
_cell.length_c   1.000
_cell.angle_alpha   90.00
_cell.angle_beta   90.00
_cell.angle_gamma   90.00
#
_symmetry.space_group_name_H-M   'P 1'
#
loop_
_entity.id
_entity.type
_entity.pdbx_description
1 polymer ?
#
loop_
_entity_poly.entity_id
_entity_poly.type
_entity_poly.pdbx_seq_one_letter_code
_entity_poly.pdbx_strand_id
1 'polypeptide(L)'
;MFTNGLYDLTPDAIMTSGGRLPRPIGFLLKPGILRSKNMCHRQLLFQQSQDCAHLTKTGEIAVDCRYPKCFNSSIHPPRCGTSKAPCSCRRYFDNPVRKITAVVPGRCNACRGC
;
A
#
# COMPACT_ATOMS: atom_id res chain seq x y z
N MET A 1 -64.32 -8.81 37.20
CA MET A 1 -64.03 -8.58 38.62
C MET A 1 -62.95 -7.52 38.70
N PHE A 2 -63.25 -6.39 39.33
CA PHE A 2 -62.32 -5.28 39.57
C PHE A 2 -61.74 -5.38 40.98
N THR A 3 -60.44 -5.11 41.14
CA THR A 3 -59.78 -4.31 42.21
C THR A 3 -58.28 -4.29 41.87
N ASN A 4 -57.66 -3.18 41.44
CA ASN A 4 -57.17 -2.01 42.20
C ASN A 4 -56.27 -2.35 43.41
N GLY A 5 -55.07 -1.76 43.41
CA GLY A 5 -54.06 -1.74 44.48
C GLY A 5 -52.68 -2.01 43.87
N LEU A 6 -51.63 -1.20 44.04
CA LEU A 6 -51.20 -0.55 45.28
C LEU A 6 -49.98 0.39 44.97
N TYR A 7 -49.96 1.58 45.62
CA TYR A 7 -48.87 2.55 45.94
C TYR A 7 -47.86 3.02 44.84
N ASP A 8 -47.71 4.31 44.53
CA ASP A 8 -47.19 5.49 45.27
C ASP A 8 -45.67 5.52 45.59
N LEU A 9 -45.03 6.54 44.99
CA LEU A 9 -43.97 7.45 45.50
C LEU A 9 -42.62 6.82 45.94
N THR A 10 -41.49 7.17 45.34
CA THR A 10 -40.78 8.45 45.61
C THR A 10 -39.55 8.66 44.70
N PRO A 11 -38.96 9.88 44.68
CA PRO A 11 -38.16 10.43 43.59
C PRO A 11 -36.64 10.51 43.85
N ASP A 12 -35.94 10.97 42.80
CA ASP A 12 -34.63 11.63 42.78
C ASP A 12 -33.35 10.83 43.08
N ALA A 13 -32.60 10.55 41.99
CA ALA A 13 -31.14 10.61 41.97
C ALA A 13 -30.60 10.72 40.52
N ILE A 14 -30.62 11.94 39.98
CA ILE A 14 -29.45 12.71 39.51
C ILE A 14 -28.21 11.95 38.94
N MET A 15 -27.83 12.38 37.72
CA MET A 15 -26.54 12.22 36.98
C MET A 15 -26.22 10.79 36.47
N THR A 16 -25.79 10.56 35.23
CA THR A 16 -24.73 11.30 34.52
C THR A 16 -24.76 10.92 33.03
N SER A 17 -24.48 11.90 32.20
CA SER A 17 -24.14 11.82 30.78
C SER A 17 -23.30 10.60 30.38
N GLY A 18 -23.70 9.93 29.30
CA GLY A 18 -22.93 8.86 28.68
C GLY A 18 -23.40 8.57 27.26
N GLY A 19 -23.34 9.58 26.39
CA GLY A 19 -23.61 9.42 24.95
C GLY A 19 -22.73 8.32 24.36
N ARG A 20 -23.35 7.23 23.92
CA ARG A 20 -22.68 6.24 23.05
C ARG A 20 -22.46 6.90 21.69
N LEU A 21 -21.26 7.42 21.50
CA LEU A 21 -20.75 7.68 20.15
C LEU A 21 -20.81 6.37 19.35
N PRO A 22 -21.31 6.39 18.10
CA PRO A 22 -21.18 5.25 17.21
C PRO A 22 -19.69 4.98 17.00
N ARG A 23 -19.30 3.72 17.24
CA ARG A 23 -17.95 3.23 16.94
C ARG A 23 -17.63 3.55 15.47
N PRO A 24 -16.55 4.26 15.15
CA PRO A 24 -16.10 4.33 13.77
C PRO A 24 -15.72 2.91 13.36
N ILE A 25 -16.34 2.43 12.28
CA ILE A 25 -15.90 1.25 11.56
C ILE A 25 -14.53 1.59 11.00
N GLY A 26 -13.51 1.33 11.81
CA GLY A 26 -12.12 1.33 11.39
C GLY A 26 -11.93 0.16 10.43
N PHE A 27 -12.29 0.37 9.17
CA PHE A 27 -11.71 -0.37 8.07
C PHE A 27 -10.20 -0.13 8.15
N LEU A 28 -9.53 -1.04 8.85
CA LEU A 28 -8.09 -1.18 8.84
C LEU A 28 -7.73 -1.61 7.41
N LEU A 29 -7.65 -0.62 6.51
CA LEU A 29 -6.96 -0.77 5.24
C LEU A 29 -5.52 -1.08 5.62
N LYS A 30 -5.21 -2.38 5.69
CA LYS A 30 -3.85 -2.89 5.61
C LYS A 30 -3.18 -2.08 4.48
N PRO A 31 -1.93 -1.62 4.63
CA PRO A 31 -1.12 -1.20 3.50
C PRO A 31 -0.89 -2.46 2.65
N GLY A 32 -1.91 -2.82 1.88
CA GLY A 32 -1.77 -3.66 0.73
C GLY A 32 -0.77 -2.91 -0.13
N ILE A 33 0.43 -3.46 -0.23
CA ILE A 33 1.35 -3.20 -1.32
C ILE A 33 0.47 -3.22 -2.57
N LEU A 34 0.08 -2.04 -3.05
CA LEU A 34 -0.59 -1.87 -4.32
C LEU A 34 0.45 -2.32 -5.34
N ARG A 35 0.50 -3.64 -5.58
CA ARG A 35 1.16 -4.20 -6.75
C ARG A 35 0.42 -3.59 -7.91
N SER A 36 0.96 -2.45 -8.38
CA SER A 36 0.34 -1.68 -9.43
C SER A 36 0.18 -2.62 -10.62
N LYS A 37 -1.06 -2.73 -11.11
CA LYS A 37 -1.50 -3.73 -12.11
C LYS A 37 -0.72 -3.63 -13.45
N ASN A 38 0.18 -2.64 -13.55
CA ASN A 38 0.89 -2.22 -14.73
C ASN A 38 2.44 -2.30 -14.58
N MET A 39 2.96 -3.15 -13.69
CA MET A 39 4.40 -3.24 -13.40
C MET A 39 5.06 -4.47 -14.04
N CYS A 40 5.84 -4.27 -15.10
CA CYS A 40 6.67 -5.33 -15.68
C CYS A 40 8.02 -5.44 -14.99
N HIS A 41 8.65 -4.32 -14.63
CA HIS A 41 9.86 -4.33 -13.82
C HIS A 41 9.99 -3.06 -12.98
N ARG A 42 10.95 -3.06 -12.05
CA ARG A 42 11.24 -1.92 -11.18
C ARG A 42 12.63 -1.38 -11.46
N GLN A 43 12.76 -0.07 -11.55
CA GLN A 43 14.06 0.61 -11.57
C GLN A 43 14.34 1.11 -10.16
N LEU A 44 15.38 0.59 -9.54
CA LEU A 44 15.85 1.02 -8.24
C LEU A 44 16.81 2.20 -8.44
N LEU A 45 16.49 3.34 -7.85
CA LEU A 45 17.28 4.55 -7.94
C LEU A 45 18.27 4.61 -6.77
N PHE A 46 19.53 4.91 -7.07
CA PHE A 46 20.59 5.00 -6.08
C PHE A 46 21.34 6.31 -6.21
N GLN A 47 21.75 6.85 -5.06
CA GLN A 47 22.83 7.83 -4.99
C GLN A 47 24.13 7.12 -4.62
N GLN A 48 25.22 7.48 -5.28
CA GLN A 48 26.54 6.97 -4.98
C GLN A 48 27.34 8.00 -4.20
N SER A 49 27.94 7.61 -3.08
CA SER A 49 28.87 8.48 -2.35
C SER A 49 30.25 8.46 -3.00
N GLN A 50 30.82 9.63 -3.27
CA GLN A 50 32.08 9.77 -4.01
C GLN A 50 33.26 9.13 -3.27
N ASP A 51 33.31 9.25 -1.94
CA ASP A 51 34.50 8.87 -1.16
C ASP A 51 34.56 7.37 -0.82
N CYS A 52 33.43 6.67 -0.85
CA CYS A 52 33.35 5.25 -0.46
C CYS A 52 32.60 4.36 -1.46
N ALA A 53 32.14 4.92 -2.58
CA ALA A 53 31.40 4.24 -3.65
C ALA A 53 30.11 3.50 -3.22
N HIS A 54 29.68 3.65 -1.97
CA HIS A 54 28.46 3.02 -1.46
C HIS A 54 27.21 3.59 -2.13
N LEU A 55 26.25 2.71 -2.39
CA LEU A 55 24.97 3.03 -3.01
C LEU A 55 23.89 3.16 -1.96
N THR A 56 23.25 4.32 -1.90
CA THR A 56 22.08 4.59 -1.05
C THR A 56 20.83 4.57 -1.91
N LYS A 57 19.87 3.69 -1.62
CA LYS A 57 18.60 3.66 -2.34
C LYS A 57 17.83 4.95 -2.04
N THR A 58 17.52 5.72 -3.08
CA THR A 58 16.76 6.97 -2.97
C THR A 58 15.32 6.84 -3.41
N GLY A 59 15.02 5.83 -4.24
CA GLY A 59 13.67 5.63 -4.72
C GLY A 59 13.53 4.40 -5.59
N GLU A 60 12.33 4.23 -6.12
CA GLU A 60 12.02 3.22 -7.10
C GLU A 60 11.00 3.74 -8.11
N ILE A 61 11.14 3.31 -9.36
CA ILE A 61 10.20 3.61 -10.43
C ILE A 61 9.61 2.30 -10.92
N ALA A 62 8.28 2.27 -10.96
CA ALA A 62 7.52 1.25 -11.63
C ALA A 62 7.59 1.46 -13.15
N VAL A 63 8.09 0.48 -13.89
CA VAL A 63 8.16 0.57 -15.35
C VAL A 63 7.21 -0.42 -15.99
N ASP A 64 6.34 0.13 -16.83
CA ASP A 64 5.52 -0.63 -17.76
C ASP A 64 6.34 -0.92 -19.03
N CYS A 65 6.42 -2.20 -19.38
CA CYS A 65 7.12 -2.67 -20.57
C CYS A 65 6.36 -2.40 -21.87
N ARG A 66 5.09 -1.95 -21.81
CA ARG A 66 4.24 -1.67 -22.97
C ARG A 66 4.25 -2.80 -24.00
N TYR A 67 4.26 -4.04 -23.51
CA TYR A 67 4.27 -5.24 -24.35
C TYR A 67 2.91 -5.93 -24.29
N PRO A 68 2.21 -6.19 -25.42
CA PRO A 68 0.82 -6.66 -25.39
C PRO A 68 0.69 -8.09 -24.87
N LYS A 69 1.75 -8.89 -24.98
CA LYS A 69 1.83 -10.25 -24.43
C LYS A 69 2.33 -10.29 -22.99
N CYS A 70 2.60 -9.15 -22.37
CA CYS A 70 2.86 -9.09 -20.93
C CYS A 70 1.54 -8.89 -20.19
N PHE A 71 1.23 -9.80 -19.27
CA PHE A 71 0.00 -9.70 -18.47
C PHE A 71 -0.05 -8.45 -17.58
N ASN A 72 1.11 -7.98 -17.13
CA ASN A 72 1.24 -6.81 -16.25
C ASN A 72 1.42 -5.49 -17.02
N SER A 73 1.25 -5.49 -18.34
CA SER A 73 1.42 -4.28 -19.15
C SER A 73 0.12 -3.47 -19.20
N SER A 74 0.20 -2.14 -19.23
CA SER A 74 -1.01 -1.32 -19.33
C SER A 74 -1.74 -1.49 -20.66
N ILE A 75 -1.02 -1.89 -21.71
CA ILE A 75 -1.59 -2.16 -23.04
C ILE A 75 -2.11 -3.59 -23.18
N HIS A 76 -2.06 -4.39 -22.12
CA HIS A 76 -2.53 -5.77 -22.16
C HIS A 76 -4.04 -5.83 -22.42
N PRO A 77 -4.53 -6.66 -23.37
CA PRO A 77 -5.95 -6.69 -23.70
C PRO A 77 -6.82 -7.02 -22.47
N PRO A 78 -7.84 -6.21 -22.16
CA PRO A 78 -8.67 -6.40 -20.97
C PRO A 78 -9.51 -7.68 -21.01
N ARG A 79 -9.65 -8.30 -22.19
CA ARG A 79 -10.37 -9.56 -22.41
C ARG A 79 -9.45 -10.80 -22.37
N CYS A 80 -8.14 -10.64 -22.14
CA CYS A 80 -7.23 -11.78 -21.98
C CYS A 80 -7.49 -12.50 -20.65
N GLY A 81 -7.59 -13.83 -20.69
CA GLY A 81 -7.86 -14.64 -19.50
C GLY A 81 -9.34 -14.88 -19.24
N THR A 82 -10.20 -14.52 -20.18
CA THR A 82 -11.61 -14.92 -20.16
C THR A 82 -11.78 -16.33 -20.71
N SER A 83 -12.87 -17.02 -20.39
CA SER A 83 -13.14 -18.38 -20.90
C SER A 83 -13.21 -18.44 -22.44
N LYS A 84 -13.53 -17.31 -23.09
CA LYS A 84 -13.57 -17.17 -24.55
C LYS A 84 -12.21 -16.80 -25.17
N ALA A 85 -11.26 -16.34 -24.37
CA ALA A 85 -9.91 -15.95 -24.79
C ALA A 85 -8.90 -16.29 -23.67
N PRO A 86 -8.52 -17.58 -23.54
CA PRO A 86 -7.59 -18.01 -22.50
C PRO A 86 -6.26 -17.26 -22.63
N CYS A 87 -5.71 -16.79 -21.51
CA CYS A 87 -4.51 -15.97 -21.54
C CYS A 87 -3.25 -16.84 -21.63
N SER A 88 -2.53 -16.74 -22.74
CA SER A 88 -1.19 -17.32 -22.93
C SER A 88 -0.06 -16.31 -22.64
N CYS A 89 -0.41 -15.13 -22.13
CA CYS A 89 0.52 -14.04 -21.88
C CYS A 89 1.40 -14.34 -20.67
N ARG A 90 2.69 -14.04 -20.79
CA ARG A 90 3.65 -14.26 -19.70
C ARG A 90 3.61 -13.08 -18.73
N ARG A 91 3.84 -13.38 -17.46
CA ARG A 91 4.18 -12.35 -16.47
C ARG A 91 5.68 -12.11 -16.57
N TYR A 92 6.06 -11.06 -17.29
CA TYR A 92 7.44 -10.60 -17.31
C TYR A 92 7.65 -9.81 -16.02
N PHE A 93 8.36 -10.42 -15.08
CA PHE A 93 8.95 -9.72 -13.95
C PHE A 93 10.45 -9.75 -14.18
N ASP A 94 10.97 -8.73 -14.85
CA ASP A 94 12.41 -8.67 -15.04
C ASP A 94 13.10 -8.31 -13.72
N ASN A 95 14.37 -8.69 -13.63
CA ASN A 95 15.19 -8.32 -12.49
C ASN A 95 15.18 -6.79 -12.32
N PRO A 96 15.15 -6.30 -11.06
CA PRO A 96 15.23 -4.88 -10.80
C PRO A 96 16.49 -4.29 -11.45
N VAL A 97 16.29 -3.26 -12.27
CA VAL A 97 17.41 -2.53 -12.87
C VAL A 97 17.89 -1.50 -11.86
N ARG A 98 19.20 -1.48 -11.58
CA ARG A 98 19.80 -0.45 -10.71
C ARG A 98 20.24 0.73 -11.55
N LYS A 99 19.85 1.94 -11.15
CA LYS A 99 20.25 3.19 -11.81
C LYS A 99 20.84 4.16 -10.79
N ILE A 100 22.05 4.63 -11.05
CA ILE A 100 22.66 5.70 -10.26
C ILE A 100 22.10 7.02 -10.78
N THR A 101 21.43 7.79 -9.92
CA THR A 101 20.79 9.06 -10.28
C THR A 101 21.65 10.27 -9.96
N ALA A 102 22.54 10.17 -8.97
CA ALA A 102 23.52 11.19 -8.65
C ALA A 102 24.73 10.59 -7.93
N VAL A 103 25.86 11.28 -8.06
CA VAL A 103 27.04 11.09 -7.22
C VAL A 103 27.09 12.24 -6.23
N VAL A 104 27.12 11.95 -4.94
CA VAL A 104 27.13 12.95 -3.86
C VAL A 104 28.51 13.01 -3.21
N PRO A 105 29.03 14.23 -2.92
CA PRO A 105 30.32 14.38 -2.26
C PRO A 105 30.27 13.87 -0.82
N GLY A 106 31.40 13.38 -0.32
CA GLY A 106 31.54 12.90 1.05
C GLY A 106 31.29 11.41 1.23
N ARG A 107 31.50 10.94 2.46
CA ARG A 107 31.21 9.57 2.89
C ARG A 107 29.72 9.37 3.19
N CYS A 108 29.22 8.19 2.84
CA CYS A 108 27.86 7.75 3.21
C CYS A 108 27.72 7.60 4.73
N ASN A 109 26.48 7.62 5.24
CA ASN A 109 26.19 7.50 6.68
C ASN A 109 26.76 6.22 7.30
N ALA A 110 26.83 5.12 6.54
CA ALA A 110 27.43 3.87 7.01
C ALA A 110 28.95 3.95 7.22
N CYS A 111 29.64 4.90 6.58
CA CYS A 111 31.09 5.09 6.67
C CYS A 111 31.50 6.27 7.56
N ARG A 112 30.56 7.03 8.11
CA ARG A 112 30.84 8.21 8.94
C ARG A 112 31.20 7.87 10.39
N GLY A 113 31.14 6.60 10.79
CA GLY A 113 31.39 6.15 12.16
C GLY A 113 32.51 5.12 12.32
N CYS A 114 33.44 5.03 11.37
CA CYS A 114 34.61 4.14 11.44
C CYS A 114 35.88 4.97 11.58
#